data_AF-A0A925I1Z8-F1
#
_entry.id   AF-A0A925I1Z8-F1
#
_cell.length_a   1.000
_cell.length_b   1.000
_cell.length_c   1.000
_cell.angle_alpha   90.00
_cell.angle_beta   90.00
_cell.angle_gamma   90.00
#
_symmetry.space_group_name_H-M   'P 1'
#
loop_
_entity.id
_entity.type
_entity.pdbx_description
1 polymer ?
#
loop_
_entity_poly.entity_id
_entity_poly.type
_entity_poly.pdbx_seq_one_letter_code
_entity_poly.pdbx_strand_id
1 'polypeptide(L)' 'MLDAAIKERPDTPCVAVCSTTFDDVCRGCGRTVAEVAQWVALGAQEKEIVWQRITREGYPRRNS' A
#
# COMPACT_ATOMS: atom_id res chain seq x y z
N MET A 1 -10.68 -1.79 -28.49
CA MET A 1 -12.08 -1.73 -27.99
C MET A 1 -12.22 -2.84 -26.94
N LEU A 2 -12.22 -2.62 -25.64
CA LEU A 2 -12.31 -1.42 -24.82
C LEU A 2 -11.18 -1.42 -23.78
N ASP A 3 -10.35 -0.38 -23.76
CA ASP A 3 -9.54 0.01 -22.60
C ASP A 3 -10.49 0.58 -21.54
N ALA A 4 -11.24 -0.32 -20.90
CA ALA A 4 -12.09 0.03 -19.78
C ALA A 4 -11.17 0.47 -18.64
N ALA A 5 -11.01 1.78 -18.48
CA ALA A 5 -10.47 2.41 -17.29
C ALA A 5 -11.37 2.10 -16.09
N ILE A 6 -11.31 0.86 -15.60
CA ILE A 6 -11.55 0.60 -14.19
C ILE A 6 -10.47 1.44 -13.51
N LYS A 7 -10.87 2.33 -12.60
CA LYS A 7 -9.92 3.05 -11.77
C LYS A 7 -9.31 2.03 -10.80
N GLU A 8 -8.46 1.15 -11.33
CA GLU A 8 -7.83 0.08 -10.57
C GLU A 8 -6.92 0.74 -9.55
N ARG A 9 -7.19 0.41 -8.28
CA ARG A 9 -6.29 0.71 -7.18
C ARG A 9 -4.90 0.20 -7.60
N PRO A 10 -3.83 1.00 -7.42
CA PRO A 10 -2.50 0.58 -7.84
C PRO A 10 -2.12 -0.74 -7.17
N ASP A 11 -1.32 -1.57 -7.84
CA ASP A 11 -0.88 -2.87 -7.29
C ASP A 11 -0.08 -2.72 -5.98
N THR A 12 0.49 -1.53 -5.73
CA THR A 12 1.21 -1.23 -4.49
C THR A 12 0.79 0.12 -3.90
N PRO A 13 0.63 0.23 -2.57
CA PRO A 13 0.33 1.50 -1.90
C PRO A 13 1.57 2.39 -1.74
N CYS A 14 2.73 2.01 -2.27
CA CYS A 14 3.98 2.76 -2.13
C CYS A 14 3.87 4.17 -2.75
N VAL A 15 4.40 5.17 -2.04
CA VAL A 15 4.47 6.58 -2.48
C VAL A 15 5.92 7.05 -2.69
N ALA A 16 6.85 6.11 -2.87
CA ALA A 16 8.29 6.35 -2.98
C ALA A 16 8.93 7.07 -1.77
N VAL A 17 8.21 7.13 -0.64
CA VAL A 17 8.72 7.61 0.65
C VAL A 17 8.55 6.47 1.66
N CYS A 18 9.65 6.09 2.31
CA CYS A 18 9.65 5.07 3.35
C CYS A 18 10.23 5.64 4.65
N SER A 19 9.48 5.52 5.74
CA SER A 19 9.94 5.89 7.08
C SER A 19 10.19 4.68 7.98
N THR A 20 10.04 3.46 7.46
CA THR A 20 10.11 2.24 8.28
C THR A 20 11.52 1.89 8.77
N THR A 21 12.52 2.67 8.35
CA THR A 21 13.87 2.63 8.93
C THR A 21 13.87 3.12 10.39
N PHE A 22 12.91 3.97 10.76
CA PHE A 22 12.82 4.59 12.08
C PHE A 22 11.45 4.40 12.75
N ASP A 23 10.41 4.05 11.99
CA ASP A 23 9.04 3.83 12.46
C ASP A 23 8.61 2.37 12.21
N ASP A 24 7.72 1.81 13.05
CA ASP A 24 7.17 0.47 12.80
C ASP A 24 6.19 0.43 11.61
N VAL A 25 5.55 1.57 11.33
CA VAL A 25 4.58 1.76 10.24
C VAL A 25 5.03 2.92 9.35
N CYS A 26 5.04 2.70 8.04
CA CYS A 26 5.43 3.70 7.06
C CYS A 26 4.47 4.90 7.06
N ARG A 27 4.96 6.09 7.37
CA ARG A 27 4.16 7.33 7.33
C ARG A 27 3.70 7.75 5.93
N GLY A 28 4.27 7.18 4.88
CA GLY A 28 3.83 7.41 3.50
C GLY A 28 2.72 6.45 3.06
N CYS A 29 3.02 5.14 3.08
CA CYS A 29 2.13 4.11 2.56
C CYS A 29 1.28 3.36 3.60
N GLY A 30 1.52 3.55 4.90
CA GLY A 30 0.77 2.90 5.97
C GLY A 30 1.11 1.43 6.22
N ARG A 31 2.07 0.85 5.50
CA ARG A 31 2.49 -0.55 5.66
C ARG A 31 3.55 -0.72 6.75
N THR A 32 3.58 -1.89 7.38
CA THR A 32 4.67 -2.29 8.28
C THR A 32 5.90 -2.72 7.49
N VAL A 33 7.06 -2.83 8.16
CA VAL A 33 8.30 -3.38 7.56
C VAL A 33 8.04 -4.76 6.93
N ALA A 34 7.34 -5.64 7.66
CA ALA A 34 7.06 -7.00 7.21
C ALA A 34 6.21 -7.02 5.94
N GLU A 35 5.16 -6.19 5.87
CA GLU A 35 4.30 -6.08 4.70
C GLU A 35 5.02 -5.50 3.48
N VAL A 36 5.94 -4.56 3.70
CA VAL A 36 6.78 -4.01 2.62
C VAL A 36 7.72 -5.10 2.10
N ALA A 37 8.39 -5.84 2.99
CA ALA A 37 9.34 -6.88 2.61
C ALA A 37 8.66 -8.09 1.95
N GLN A 38 7.46 -8.46 2.38
CA GLN A 38 6.74 -9.64 1.89
C GLN A 38 5.72 -9.32 0.79
N TRP A 39 5.56 -8.05 0.38
CA TRP A 39 4.48 -7.63 -0.54
C TRP A 39 4.34 -8.50 -1.79
N VAL A 40 5.47 -8.89 -2.38
CA VAL A 40 5.52 -9.72 -3.61
C VAL A 40 5.12 -11.17 -3.37
N ALA A 41 5.24 -11.66 -2.14
CA ALA A 41 4.86 -13.01 -1.72
C ALA A 41 3.43 -13.10 -1.19
N LEU A 42 2.82 -11.97 -0.81
CA LEU A 42 1.43 -11.94 -0.32
C LEU A 42 0.44 -12.32 -1.43
N GLY A 43 -0.51 -13.19 -1.08
CA GLY A 43 -1.67 -13.51 -1.91
C GLY A 43 -2.65 -12.35 -2.02
N ALA A 44 -3.61 -12.45 -2.95
CA ALA A 44 -4.59 -11.40 -3.21
C ALA A 44 -5.42 -11.03 -1.97
N GLN A 45 -5.82 -12.03 -1.17
CA GLN A 45 -6.60 -11.81 0.05
C GLN A 45 -5.79 -11.09 1.14
N GLU A 46 -4.51 -11.45 1.31
CA GLU A 46 -3.62 -10.79 2.26
C GLU A 46 -3.35 -9.34 1.86
N LYS A 47 -3.07 -9.10 0.57
CA LYS A 47 -2.95 -7.74 0.02
C LYS A 47 -4.22 -6.93 0.27
N GLU A 48 -5.39 -7.53 0.12
CA GLU A 48 -6.67 -6.86 0.36
C GLU A 48 -6.86 -6.47 1.84
N ILE A 49 -6.48 -7.35 2.78
CA ILE A 49 -6.50 -7.03 4.22
C ILE A 49 -5.60 -5.82 4.52
N VAL A 50 -4.38 -5.80 3.97
CA VAL A 50 -3.47 -4.65 4.12
C VAL A 50 -4.12 -3.39 3.56
N TRP A 51 -4.69 -3.47 2.36
CA TRP A 51 -5.37 -2.35 1.73
C TRP A 51 -6.54 -1.80 2.55
N GLN A 52 -7.39 -2.66 3.09
CA GLN A 52 -8.50 -2.25 3.94
C GLN A 52 -8.00 -1.51 5.18
N ARG A 53 -6.94 -2.03 5.83
CA ARG A 53 -6.34 -1.37 6.99
C ARG A 53 -5.80 0.01 6.65
N ILE A 54 -4.90 0.11 5.67
CA ILE A 54 -4.21 1.36 5.36
C ILE A 54 -5.18 2.43 4.83
N THR A 55 -6.21 2.03 4.08
CA THR A 55 -7.25 2.95 3.58
C THR A 55 -8.08 3.50 4.74
N ARG A 56 -8.44 2.66 5.71
CA ARG A 56 -9.16 3.07 6.92
C ARG A 56 -8.33 4.06 7.77
N GLU A 57 -7.01 3.94 7.75
CA GLU A 57 -6.08 4.82 8.45
C GLU A 57 -5.75 6.12 7.68
N GLY A 58 -6.27 6.28 6.44
CA GLY A 58 -6.06 7.47 5.62
C GLY A 58 -4.74 7.47 4.83
N TYR A 59 -4.20 6.29 4.53
CA TYR A 59 -3.07 6.09 3.62
C TYR A 59 -3.56 5.60 2.25
N PRO A 60 -2.73 5.71 1.19
CA PRO A 60 -1.42 6.35 1.14
C PRO A 60 -1.50 7.88 1.13
N ARG A 61 -0.65 8.53 1.93
CA ARG A 61 -0.54 10.00 1.96
C ARG A 61 0.42 10.43 0.86
N ARG A 62 -0.12 10.75 -0.31
CA ARG A 62 0.63 11.33 -1.43
C ARG A 62 0.75 12.84 -1.19
N ASN A 63 1.97 13.37 -1.11
CA ASN A 63 2.16 14.81 -1.23
C ASN A 63 1.72 15.21 -2.65
N SER A 64 0.64 15.99 -2.74
CA SER A 64 0.23 16.69 -3.96
C SER A 64 1.15 17.87 -4.25
#